data_AF-A0A7C5WK84-F1
#
_entry.id   AF-A0A7C5WK84-F1
#
_cell.length_a   1.000
_cell.length_b   1.000
_cell.length_c   1.000
_cell.angle_alpha   90.00
_cell.angle_beta   90.00
_cell.angle_gamma   90.00
#
_symmetry.space_group_name_H-M   'P 1'
#
loop_
_entity.id
_entity.type
_entity.pdbx_description
1 polymer ?
#
loop_
_entity_poly.entity_id
_entity_poly.type
_entity_poly.pdbx_seq_one_letter_code
_entity_poly.pdbx_strand_id
1 'polypeptide(L)'
;MADWTRRQFVAAGGGVIAGIGLGGLYAATGRPARGGPMLRPPGALPEEEFLAACIRCGQCVQACPYDVLHLADLDEGLGAGTPYFVPSENPCNLCRNHESLRCIDACPTAALSPVEFEDIDIGEAHICKGKCLAYNGTICRACWHACPFPDDALYFDDLLRVHVNTDRCIGCGLCEHACPT
;
A
#
# COMPACT_ATOMS: atom_id res chain seq x y z
N MET A 1 -47.34 13.66 -25.23
CA MET A 1 -47.11 13.80 -23.77
C MET A 1 -47.68 12.54 -23.15
N ALA A 2 -46.86 11.72 -22.50
CA ALA A 2 -47.30 10.43 -21.97
C ALA A 2 -47.95 10.64 -20.60
N ASP A 3 -49.23 10.33 -20.48
CA ASP A 3 -50.00 10.50 -19.25
C ASP A 3 -49.74 9.31 -18.32
N TRP A 4 -48.86 9.52 -17.34
CA TRP A 4 -48.51 8.50 -16.35
C TRP A 4 -49.65 8.28 -15.35
N THR A 5 -50.07 7.03 -15.18
CA THR A 5 -51.14 6.67 -14.24
C THR A 5 -50.64 6.63 -12.80
N ARG A 6 -51.51 6.98 -11.84
CA ARG A 6 -51.22 7.03 -10.38
C ARG A 6 -50.54 5.76 -9.83
N ARG A 7 -50.85 4.58 -10.39
CA ARG A 7 -50.25 3.29 -10.01
C ARG A 7 -48.80 3.15 -10.48
N GLN A 8 -48.46 3.69 -11.64
CA GLN A 8 -47.09 3.69 -12.16
C GLN A 8 -46.18 4.63 -11.35
N PHE A 9 -46.72 5.72 -10.80
CA PHE A 9 -46.02 6.62 -9.89
C PHE A 9 -45.64 5.94 -8.55
N VAL A 10 -46.57 5.17 -7.96
CA VAL A 10 -46.32 4.43 -6.72
C VAL A 10 -45.36 3.26 -6.94
N ALA A 11 -45.45 2.56 -8.07
CA ALA A 11 -44.53 1.50 -8.43
C ALA A 11 -43.09 2.03 -8.67
N ALA A 12 -42.94 3.17 -9.36
CA ALA A 12 -41.66 3.82 -9.56
C ALA A 12 -41.07 4.40 -8.26
N GLY A 13 -41.89 5.03 -7.41
CA GLY A 13 -41.47 5.57 -6.11
C GLY A 13 -41.12 4.49 -5.07
N GLY A 14 -41.84 3.36 -5.08
CA GLY A 14 -41.58 2.22 -4.19
C GLY A 14 -40.22 1.55 -4.45
N GLY A 15 -39.80 1.48 -5.72
CA GLY A 15 -38.47 0.97 -6.08
C GLY A 15 -37.33 1.87 -5.56
N VAL A 16 -37.52 3.18 -5.57
CA VAL A 16 -36.54 4.15 -5.05
C VAL A 16 -36.40 4.06 -3.52
N ILE A 17 -37.53 3.94 -2.79
CA ILE A 17 -37.52 3.82 -1.33
C ILE A 17 -36.90 2.48 -0.89
N ALA A 18 -37.20 1.38 -1.58
CA ALA A 18 -36.61 0.07 -1.30
C ALA A 18 -35.09 0.05 -1.57
N GLY A 19 -34.63 0.71 -2.64
CA GLY A 19 -33.20 0.84 -2.95
C GLY A 19 -32.41 1.65 -1.90
N ILE A 20 -32.99 2.74 -1.39
CA ILE A 20 -32.39 3.54 -0.30
C ILE A 20 -32.39 2.75 1.01
N GLY A 21 -33.47 2.02 1.31
CA GLY A 21 -33.56 1.18 2.50
C GLY A 21 -32.53 0.06 2.54
N LEU A 22 -32.33 -0.65 1.42
CA LEU A 22 -31.32 -1.71 1.29
C LEU A 22 -29.89 -1.16 1.28
N GLY A 23 -29.62 -0.07 0.57
CA GLY A 23 -28.30 0.57 0.54
C GLY A 23 -27.89 1.18 1.89
N GLY A 24 -28.84 1.80 2.59
CA GLY A 24 -28.63 2.34 3.93
C GLY A 24 -28.40 1.26 4.99
N LEU A 25 -29.10 0.12 4.89
CA LEU A 25 -28.87 -1.03 5.77
C LEU A 25 -27.48 -1.66 5.54
N TYR A 26 -27.06 -1.81 4.28
CA TYR A 26 -25.75 -2.36 3.94
C TYR A 26 -24.60 -1.48 4.46
N ALA A 27 -24.73 -0.16 4.35
CA ALA A 27 -23.78 0.80 4.91
C ALA A 27 -23.77 0.77 6.46
N ALA A 28 -24.92 0.59 7.11
CA ALA A 28 -25.02 0.52 8.58
C ALA A 28 -24.50 -0.80 9.17
N THR A 29 -24.51 -1.89 8.40
CA THR A 29 -23.93 -3.19 8.80
C THR A 29 -22.52 -3.41 8.26
N GLY A 30 -21.98 -2.45 7.50
CA GLY A 30 -20.63 -2.52 6.96
C GLY A 30 -19.63 -2.71 8.08
N ARG A 31 -18.79 -3.74 7.97
CA ARG A 31 -17.61 -3.87 8.85
C ARG A 31 -16.85 -2.54 8.82
N PRO A 32 -16.31 -2.08 9.97
CA PRO A 32 -15.38 -0.95 9.92
C PRO A 32 -14.31 -1.26 8.88
N ALA A 33 -14.02 -0.29 8.01
CA ALA A 33 -12.95 -0.45 7.03
C ALA A 33 -11.72 -0.93 7.78
N ARG A 34 -11.12 -2.03 7.32
CA ARG A 34 -9.95 -2.62 7.97
C ARG A 34 -8.70 -1.77 7.80
N GLY A 35 -8.80 -0.69 7.02
CA GLY A 35 -7.72 0.19 6.58
C GLY A 35 -6.81 0.66 7.70
N GLY A 36 -5.80 -0.15 7.99
CA GLY A 36 -4.52 0.34 8.47
C GLY A 36 -3.80 1.09 7.34
N PRO A 37 -2.69 1.77 7.66
CA PRO A 37 -1.87 2.41 6.65
C PRO A 37 -1.41 1.37 5.62
N MET A 38 -1.81 1.56 4.36
CA MET A 38 -1.41 0.70 3.25
C MET A 38 -0.12 1.25 2.64
N LEU A 39 0.89 0.40 2.46
CA LEU A 39 2.11 0.82 1.78
C LEU A 39 1.85 0.92 0.28
N ARG A 40 2.02 2.13 -0.26
CA ARG A 40 1.78 2.44 -1.66
C ARG A 40 3.01 2.10 -2.51
N PRO A 41 2.85 1.93 -3.84
CA PRO A 41 4.01 1.78 -4.72
C PRO A 41 4.96 3.01 -4.64
N PRO A 42 6.22 2.85 -5.05
CA PRO A 42 7.16 3.97 -5.17
C PRO A 42 6.58 5.16 -5.94
N GLY A 43 6.89 6.37 -5.48
CA GLY A 43 6.46 7.61 -6.11
C GLY A 43 5.01 7.99 -5.87
N ALA A 44 4.26 7.27 -5.02
CA ALA A 44 2.90 7.66 -4.67
C ALA A 44 2.86 9.09 -4.11
N LEU A 45 1.91 9.88 -4.60
CA LEU A 45 1.57 11.17 -4.01
C LEU A 45 1.14 10.99 -2.53
N PRO A 46 1.12 12.08 -1.73
CA PRO A 46 0.51 12.05 -0.40
C PRO A 46 -0.89 11.42 -0.47
N GLU A 47 -1.24 10.61 0.53
CA GLU A 47 -2.39 9.68 0.47
C GLU A 47 -3.69 10.33 -0.05
N GLU A 48 -4.04 11.54 0.39
CA GLU A 48 -5.24 12.24 -0.08
C GLU A 48 -5.18 12.56 -1.59
N GLU A 49 -4.05 13.07 -2.07
CA GLU A 49 -3.83 13.38 -3.48
C GLU A 49 -3.73 12.11 -4.32
N PHE A 50 -3.08 11.07 -3.80
CA PHE A 50 -3.00 9.76 -4.43
C PHE A 50 -4.40 9.17 -4.64
N LEU A 51 -5.25 9.18 -3.61
CA LEU A 51 -6.63 8.67 -3.68
C LEU A 51 -7.49 9.45 -4.67
N ALA A 52 -7.23 10.75 -4.84
CA ALA A 52 -7.91 11.61 -5.81
C ALA A 52 -7.42 11.38 -7.25
N ALA A 53 -6.12 11.15 -7.45
CA ALA A 53 -5.51 10.97 -8.76
C ALA A 53 -5.60 9.52 -9.29
N CYS A 54 -5.64 8.53 -8.41
CA CYS A 54 -5.65 7.12 -8.79
C CYS A 54 -7.02 6.70 -9.35
N ILE A 55 -7.04 6.37 -10.64
CA ILE A 55 -8.24 5.88 -11.34
C ILE A 55 -8.47 4.37 -11.19
N ARG A 56 -7.71 3.69 -10.31
CA ARG A 56 -7.89 2.27 -9.98
C ARG A 56 -7.82 1.34 -11.21
N CYS A 57 -6.97 1.69 -12.18
CA CYS A 57 -6.86 0.96 -13.44
C CYS A 57 -6.03 -0.34 -13.35
N GLY A 58 -5.25 -0.51 -12.27
CA GLY A 58 -4.42 -1.71 -12.06
C GLY A 58 -3.22 -1.86 -12.99
N GLN A 59 -2.89 -0.86 -13.81
CA GLN A 59 -1.75 -0.94 -14.75
C GLN A 59 -0.40 -1.07 -14.02
N CYS A 60 -0.22 -0.39 -12.89
CA CYS A 60 0.98 -0.54 -12.06
C CYS A 60 1.14 -1.97 -11.51
N VAL A 61 0.02 -2.64 -11.17
CA VAL A 61 0.01 -4.04 -10.72
C VAL A 61 0.48 -4.95 -11.85
N GLN A 62 -0.09 -4.81 -13.04
CA GLN A 62 0.29 -5.63 -14.21
C GLN A 62 1.73 -5.37 -14.69
N ALA A 63 2.23 -4.14 -14.51
CA ALA A 63 3.57 -3.75 -14.92
C ALA A 63 4.65 -4.21 -13.94
N CYS A 64 4.31 -4.59 -12.70
CA CYS A 64 5.28 -5.01 -11.70
C CYS A 64 5.90 -6.37 -12.10
N PRO A 65 7.21 -6.43 -12.42
CA PRO A 65 7.83 -7.66 -12.90
C PRO A 65 8.05 -8.70 -11.78
N TYR A 66 7.82 -8.32 -10.53
CA TYR A 66 8.02 -9.17 -9.35
C TYR A 66 6.69 -9.54 -8.65
N ASP A 67 5.54 -9.18 -9.25
CA ASP A 67 4.20 -9.48 -8.72
C ASP A 67 4.02 -9.06 -7.25
N VAL A 68 4.51 -7.86 -6.92
CA VAL A 68 4.53 -7.30 -5.55
C VAL A 68 3.22 -6.62 -5.20
N LEU A 69 2.59 -5.98 -6.18
CA LEU A 69 1.46 -5.09 -5.95
C LEU A 69 0.13 -5.85 -6.07
N HIS A 70 -0.82 -5.52 -5.20
CA HIS A 70 -2.19 -6.01 -5.24
C HIS A 70 -3.18 -4.84 -5.21
N LEU A 71 -4.40 -5.07 -5.69
CA LEU A 71 -5.48 -4.10 -5.55
C LEU A 71 -6.21 -4.34 -4.25
N ALA A 72 -6.44 -3.27 -3.50
CA ALA A 72 -7.19 -3.31 -2.24
C ALA A 72 -8.62 -3.80 -2.45
N ASP A 73 -9.11 -4.61 -1.52
CA ASP A 73 -10.48 -5.14 -1.53
C ASP A 73 -11.53 -4.04 -1.28
N LEU A 74 -12.79 -4.36 -1.55
CA LEU A 74 -13.91 -3.43 -1.41
C LEU A 74 -14.18 -3.00 0.05
N ASP A 75 -13.70 -3.76 1.04
CA ASP A 75 -13.82 -3.43 2.47
C ASP A 75 -12.69 -2.52 2.98
N GLU A 76 -11.76 -2.09 2.11
CA GLU A 76 -10.68 -1.12 2.44
C GLU A 76 -11.12 0.35 2.30
N GLY A 77 -12.42 0.61 2.27
CA GLY A 77 -12.98 1.97 2.28
C GLY A 77 -12.51 2.80 1.07
N LEU A 78 -11.94 3.99 1.33
CA LEU A 78 -11.45 4.87 0.25
C LEU A 78 -10.28 4.26 -0.54
N GLY A 79 -9.52 3.37 0.11
CA GLY A 79 -8.41 2.64 -0.50
C GLY A 79 -8.87 1.53 -1.45
N ALA A 80 -10.16 1.15 -1.47
CA ALA A 80 -10.65 0.09 -2.33
C ALA A 80 -10.24 0.28 -3.80
N GLY A 81 -9.70 -0.77 -4.42
CA GLY A 81 -9.21 -0.78 -5.81
C GLY A 81 -7.92 -0.02 -6.06
N THR A 82 -7.26 0.51 -5.03
CA THR A 82 -5.94 1.16 -5.16
C THR A 82 -4.81 0.16 -4.93
N PRO A 83 -3.62 0.36 -5.53
CA PRO A 83 -2.50 -0.54 -5.35
C PRO A 83 -1.87 -0.42 -3.96
N TYR A 84 -1.44 -1.56 -3.43
CA TYR A 84 -0.64 -1.67 -2.21
C TYR A 84 0.23 -2.93 -2.26
N PHE A 85 1.13 -3.10 -1.29
CA PHE A 85 1.82 -4.38 -1.06
C PHE A 85 2.03 -4.64 0.43
N VAL A 86 2.36 -5.89 0.76
CA VAL A 86 2.62 -6.34 2.13
C VAL A 86 4.08 -6.79 2.22
N PRO A 87 4.97 -6.04 2.90
CA PRO A 87 6.40 -6.34 3.00
C PRO A 87 6.72 -7.76 3.45
N SER A 88 6.01 -8.28 4.45
CA SER A 88 6.23 -9.63 4.97
C SER A 88 5.96 -10.71 3.92
N GLU A 89 5.03 -10.48 2.98
CA GLU A 89 4.65 -11.44 1.94
C GLU A 89 5.56 -11.31 0.71
N ASN A 90 5.63 -10.11 0.13
CA ASN A 90 6.48 -9.81 -1.01
C ASN A 90 6.87 -8.31 -0.99
N PRO A 91 8.14 -7.96 -0.75
CA PRO A 91 8.57 -6.57 -0.62
C PRO A 91 8.79 -5.89 -1.97
N CYS A 92 8.87 -4.57 -1.98
CA CYS A 92 9.28 -3.83 -3.17
C CYS A 92 10.73 -4.16 -3.51
N ASN A 93 10.94 -4.85 -4.63
CA ASN A 93 12.27 -5.18 -5.14
C ASN A 93 12.98 -4.01 -5.84
N LEU A 94 12.36 -2.82 -5.82
CA LEU A 94 12.87 -1.56 -6.39
C LEU A 94 13.30 -1.66 -7.85
N CYS A 95 12.73 -2.62 -8.58
CA CYS A 95 13.06 -2.87 -9.98
C CYS A 95 14.57 -2.97 -10.28
N ARG A 96 15.40 -3.49 -9.36
CA ARG A 96 16.88 -3.48 -9.48
C ARG A 96 17.43 -4.10 -10.77
N ASN A 97 16.66 -4.95 -11.46
CA ASN A 97 17.02 -5.56 -12.74
C ASN A 97 16.35 -4.90 -13.95
N HIS A 98 15.87 -3.66 -13.80
CA HIS A 98 15.21 -2.88 -14.84
C HIS A 98 15.72 -1.43 -14.82
N GLU A 99 15.57 -0.75 -15.96
CA GLU A 99 16.05 0.63 -16.15
C GLU A 99 15.25 1.68 -15.37
N SER A 100 14.03 1.33 -14.96
CA SER A 100 13.06 2.24 -14.34
C SER A 100 12.08 1.49 -13.44
N LEU A 101 11.40 2.23 -12.57
CA LEU A 101 10.31 1.72 -11.75
C LEU A 101 9.06 1.53 -12.61
N ARG A 102 8.85 0.30 -13.08
CA ARG A 102 7.77 -0.06 -14.01
C ARG A 102 6.36 0.33 -13.54
N CYS A 103 6.14 0.38 -12.22
CA CYS A 103 4.87 0.83 -11.66
C CYS A 103 4.60 2.32 -11.94
N ILE A 104 5.63 3.17 -11.86
CA ILE A 104 5.56 4.60 -12.18
C ILE A 104 5.34 4.78 -13.68
N ASP A 105 6.14 4.11 -14.51
CA ASP A 105 6.03 4.19 -15.98
C ASP A 105 4.63 3.84 -16.50
N ALA A 106 3.97 2.88 -15.84
CA ALA A 106 2.64 2.41 -16.22
C ALA A 106 1.49 3.28 -15.68
N CYS A 107 1.76 4.28 -14.84
CA CYS A 107 0.71 5.10 -14.23
C CYS A 107 0.22 6.19 -15.22
N PRO A 108 -1.05 6.16 -15.67
CA PRO A 108 -1.53 7.10 -16.69
C PRO A 108 -1.97 8.47 -16.12
N THR A 109 -2.15 8.59 -14.81
CA THR A 109 -2.72 9.78 -14.16
C THR A 109 -1.74 10.54 -13.27
N ALA A 110 -0.46 10.15 -13.28
CA ALA A 110 0.57 10.68 -12.39
C ALA A 110 0.25 10.56 -10.88
N ALA A 111 -0.64 9.63 -10.50
CA ALA A 111 -0.82 9.26 -9.10
C ALA A 111 0.47 8.68 -8.49
N LEU A 112 1.32 8.09 -9.34
CA LEU A 112 2.71 7.78 -9.04
C LEU A 112 3.59 8.77 -9.82
N SER A 113 4.30 9.63 -9.10
CA SER A 113 5.22 10.63 -9.65
C SER A 113 6.63 10.05 -9.83
N PRO A 114 7.37 10.49 -10.86
CA PRO A 114 8.78 10.15 -11.00
C PRO A 114 9.58 10.56 -9.76
N VAL A 115 10.41 9.65 -9.26
CA VAL A 115 11.29 9.83 -8.11
C VAL A 115 12.61 9.15 -8.38
N GLU A 116 13.70 9.75 -7.91
CA GLU A 116 15.01 9.11 -7.89
C GLU A 116 15.05 8.05 -6.79
N PHE A 117 15.97 7.09 -6.91
CA PHE A 117 16.01 5.91 -6.05
C PHE A 117 16.20 6.22 -4.57
N GLU A 118 17.02 7.23 -4.26
CA GLU A 118 17.33 7.69 -2.91
C GLU A 118 16.20 8.54 -2.30
N ASP A 119 15.32 9.10 -3.13
CA ASP A 119 14.20 9.96 -2.72
C ASP A 119 12.86 9.19 -2.64
N ILE A 120 12.90 7.87 -2.82
CA ILE A 120 11.72 7.02 -2.66
C ILE A 120 11.26 7.08 -1.19
N ASP A 121 9.99 7.44 -0.98
CA ASP A 121 9.33 7.38 0.33
C ASP A 121 8.09 6.49 0.23
N ILE A 122 8.23 5.23 0.65
CA ILE A 122 7.13 4.25 0.70
C ILE A 122 6.59 4.11 2.14
N GLY A 123 7.46 4.28 3.13
CA GLY A 123 7.18 4.02 4.53
C GLY A 123 8.47 3.91 5.36
N GLU A 124 8.34 3.52 6.63
CA GLU A 124 9.45 3.48 7.59
C GLU A 124 9.56 2.09 8.23
N ALA A 125 10.79 1.57 8.33
CA ALA A 125 11.04 0.34 9.05
C ALA A 125 11.15 0.60 10.56
N HIS A 126 10.47 -0.20 11.38
CA HIS A 126 10.58 -0.13 12.84
C HIS A 126 11.03 -1.47 13.44
N ILE A 127 12.08 -1.43 14.26
CA ILE A 127 12.59 -2.64 14.92
C ILE A 127 11.75 -2.99 16.15
N CYS A 128 11.06 -4.13 16.12
CA CYS A 128 10.42 -4.70 17.29
C CYS A 128 11.47 -5.32 18.22
N LYS A 129 12.00 -4.53 19.18
CA LYS A 129 13.08 -4.94 20.09
C LYS A 129 12.79 -6.23 20.86
N GLY A 130 11.53 -6.48 21.23
CA GLY A 130 11.13 -7.71 21.92
C GLY A 130 11.22 -8.98 21.07
N LYS A 131 11.13 -8.87 19.74
CA LYS A 131 11.24 -10.01 18.81
C LYS A 131 12.62 -10.11 18.15
N CYS A 132 13.32 -8.99 18.00
CA CYS A 132 14.57 -8.93 17.26
C CYS A 132 15.69 -9.76 17.92
N LEU A 133 16.23 -10.72 17.17
CA LEU A 133 17.33 -11.59 17.62
C LEU A 133 18.57 -10.81 18.09
N ALA A 134 18.93 -9.73 17.39
CA ALA A 134 20.07 -8.86 17.76
C ALA A 134 19.86 -8.16 19.11
N TYR A 135 18.64 -7.74 19.42
CA TYR A 135 18.31 -7.18 20.74
C TYR A 135 18.22 -8.26 21.83
N ASN A 136 17.98 -9.50 21.44
CA ASN A 136 17.80 -10.65 22.33
C ASN A 136 19.05 -11.55 22.41
N GLY A 137 20.24 -10.99 22.19
CA GLY A 137 21.53 -11.65 22.46
C GLY A 137 22.03 -12.62 21.38
N THR A 138 21.39 -12.66 20.22
CA THR A 138 21.84 -13.47 19.07
C THR A 138 22.42 -12.58 17.99
N ILE A 139 23.60 -12.92 17.47
CA ILE A 139 24.19 -12.18 16.34
C ILE A 139 23.32 -12.41 15.10
N CYS A 140 22.58 -11.39 14.68
CA CYS A 140 21.71 -11.42 13.50
C CYS A 140 21.94 -10.18 12.64
N ARG A 141 22.17 -10.37 11.34
CA ARG A 141 22.39 -9.29 10.35
C ARG A 141 21.51 -9.43 9.10
N ALA A 142 20.44 -10.22 9.17
CA ALA A 142 19.60 -10.54 8.02
C ALA A 142 18.98 -9.29 7.38
N CYS A 143 18.38 -8.42 8.19
CA CYS A 143 17.78 -7.17 7.72
C CYS A 143 18.80 -6.22 7.08
N TRP A 144 20.00 -6.12 7.64
CA TRP A 144 21.09 -5.31 7.10
C TRP A 144 21.56 -5.82 5.73
N HIS A 145 21.74 -7.15 5.57
CA HIS A 145 22.14 -7.73 4.28
C HIS A 145 21.07 -7.57 3.19
N ALA A 146 19.79 -7.53 3.57
CA ALA A 146 18.69 -7.31 2.63
C ALA A 146 18.50 -5.84 2.26
N CYS A 147 19.04 -4.91 3.06
CA CYS A 147 18.86 -3.49 2.86
C CYS A 147 19.53 -3.02 1.54
N PRO A 148 18.87 -2.19 0.72
CA PRO A 148 19.53 -1.48 -0.39
C PRO A 148 20.63 -0.53 0.06
N PHE A 149 20.52 0.01 1.29
CA PHE A 149 21.40 1.03 1.83
C PHE A 149 22.01 0.57 3.17
N PRO A 150 22.86 -0.47 3.16
CA PRO A 150 23.54 -0.91 4.37
C PRO A 150 24.43 0.21 4.92
N ASP A 151 24.51 0.32 6.24
CA ASP A 151 25.21 1.37 7.00
C ASP A 151 24.65 2.79 6.89
N ASP A 152 23.82 3.07 5.88
CA ASP A 152 23.09 4.33 5.74
C ASP A 152 21.69 4.26 6.37
N ALA A 153 20.84 3.33 5.90
CA ALA A 153 19.46 3.15 6.38
C ALA A 153 19.33 2.16 7.53
N LEU A 154 20.21 1.15 7.57
CA LEU A 154 20.30 0.17 8.64
C LEU A 154 21.75 0.06 9.09
N TYR A 155 21.99 0.26 10.38
CA TYR A 155 23.33 0.22 10.97
C TYR A 155 23.32 -0.50 12.32
N PHE A 156 24.50 -0.86 12.81
CA PHE A 156 24.67 -1.50 14.11
C PHE A 156 25.39 -0.59 15.09
N ASP A 157 24.99 -0.63 16.36
CA ASP A 157 25.77 -0.05 17.45
C ASP A 157 26.91 -0.97 17.92
N ASP A 158 27.72 -0.49 18.87
CA ASP A 158 28.85 -1.23 19.44
C ASP A 158 28.43 -2.55 20.11
N LEU A 159 27.15 -2.69 20.48
CA LEU A 159 26.57 -3.88 21.07
C LEU A 159 25.95 -4.81 20.02
N LEU A 160 26.20 -4.56 18.73
CA LEU A 160 25.64 -5.28 17.59
C LEU A 160 24.11 -5.28 17.57
N ARG A 161 23.47 -4.22 18.09
CA ARG A 161 22.03 -4.02 17.96
C ARG A 161 21.75 -3.19 16.71
N VAL A 162 20.74 -3.61 15.96
CA VAL A 162 20.35 -2.93 14.73
C VAL A 162 19.54 -1.66 15.03
N HIS A 163 19.78 -0.62 14.25
CA HIS A 163 19.07 0.65 14.27
C HIS A 163 18.67 1.05 12.86
N VAL A 164 17.53 1.71 12.74
CA VAL A 164 17.04 2.28 11.47
C VAL A 164 17.33 3.76 11.48
N ASN A 165 17.94 4.26 10.41
CA ASN A 165 18.02 5.68 10.12
C ASN A 165 16.82 6.08 9.27
N THR A 166 15.87 6.80 9.86
CA THR A 166 14.59 7.16 9.23
C THR A 166 14.79 8.07 8.02
N ASP A 167 15.81 8.93 8.05
CA ASP A 167 16.10 9.88 6.96
C ASP A 167 16.67 9.18 5.71
N ARG A 168 17.04 7.91 5.82
CA ARG A 168 17.60 7.09 4.74
C ARG A 168 16.74 5.87 4.42
N CYS A 169 15.74 5.57 5.25
CA CYS A 169 14.88 4.41 5.07
C CYS A 169 13.79 4.75 4.05
N ILE A 170 13.79 4.06 2.91
CA ILE A 170 12.80 4.28 1.85
C ILE A 170 11.55 3.40 1.97
N GLY A 171 11.42 2.59 3.02
CA GLY A 171 10.23 1.76 3.26
C GLY A 171 10.02 0.58 2.31
N CYS A 172 11.03 0.13 1.58
CA CYS A 172 10.88 -0.93 0.56
C CYS A 172 10.45 -2.31 1.10
N GLY A 173 10.57 -2.56 2.40
CA GLY A 173 10.13 -3.81 3.04
C GLY A 173 11.10 -4.99 2.93
N LEU A 174 12.19 -4.88 2.16
CA LEU A 174 13.18 -5.97 1.98
C LEU A 174 13.72 -6.52 3.31
N CYS A 175 13.94 -5.63 4.28
CA CYS A 175 14.43 -6.00 5.60
C CYS A 175 13.42 -6.78 6.44
N GLU A 176 12.12 -6.50 6.28
CA GLU A 176 11.04 -7.22 6.98
C GLU A 176 10.87 -8.61 6.39
N HIS A 177 10.85 -8.72 5.06
CA HIS A 177 10.76 -10.01 4.37
C HIS A 177 11.94 -10.95 4.69
N ALA A 178 13.15 -10.40 4.81
CA ALA A 178 14.34 -11.17 5.18
C ALA A 178 14.43 -11.47 6.68
N CYS A 179 13.57 -10.88 7.52
CA CYS A 179 13.63 -11.05 8.96
C CYS A 179 13.14 -12.46 9.35
N PRO A 180 13.92 -13.24 10.13
CA PRO A 180 13.53 -14.60 10.51
C PRO A 180 12.46 -14.66 11.63
N THR A 181 11.95 -13.53 12.12
CA THR A 181 11.09 -13.40 13.31
C THR A 181 10.02 -12.33 13.15
#